data_AF-A0A6N7JHV1-F1
#
_entry.id   AF-A0A6N7JHV1-F1
#
_cell.length_a   1.000
_cell.length_b   1.000
_cell.length_c   1.000
_cell.angle_alpha   90.00
_cell.angle_beta   90.00
_cell.angle_gamma   90.00
#
_symmetry.space_group_name_H-M   'P 1'
#
loop_
_entity.id
_entity.type
_entity.pdbx_description
1 polymer ?
#
loop_
_entity_poly.entity_id
_entity_poly.type
_entity_poly.pdbx_seq_one_letter_code
_entity_poly.pdbx_strand_id
1 'polypeptide(L)'
;MSNEFDADWLRLRDPLDGAARVATFAWSFGRVLPAEPMLIDLGAGTGNNVRQLALKLGRAQQDWTLIEKDRKLLAKAPGEMQHWAERNGWTLKEQRRAYHISCEDMAIRVEMRSFDIARNLTDLGLNQYDGITANALFDLVSAQWVESFADELAAAGFPPLLFTLMVDGRVDFSTPDPDDGFVLERFHAHMGRNKGFGPALGTAAPAALAKALARVGYKVEQGRSDWAIGEKRLAAHLALLDFHAKAATEMEPTAATRIADWQQRRQAMARDGISGLSVGHMDIFARR
;
A
#
# COMPACT_ATOMS: atom_id res chain seq x y z
N MET A 1 -2.18 12.02 -17.66
CA MET A 1 -2.96 10.86 -17.19
C MET A 1 -2.89 10.87 -15.68
N SER A 2 -4.04 10.94 -15.00
CA SER A 2 -4.07 10.94 -13.54
C SER A 2 -3.67 9.55 -13.03
N ASN A 3 -2.71 9.48 -12.11
CA ASN A 3 -2.41 8.26 -11.35
C ASN A 3 -3.48 8.03 -10.25
N GLU A 4 -4.75 8.32 -10.57
CA GLU A 4 -5.85 8.17 -9.61
C GLU A 4 -6.15 6.67 -9.48
N PHE A 5 -5.97 6.15 -8.27
CA PHE A 5 -6.37 4.78 -7.94
C PHE A 5 -7.87 4.74 -7.74
N ASP A 6 -8.53 3.78 -8.38
CA ASP A 6 -9.95 3.56 -8.17
C ASP A 6 -10.19 2.79 -6.86
N ALA A 7 -11.23 3.16 -6.12
CA ALA A 7 -11.64 2.44 -4.93
C ALA A 7 -12.10 1.02 -5.25
N ASP A 8 -12.61 0.76 -6.45
CA ASP A 8 -12.97 -0.61 -6.86
C ASP A 8 -11.72 -1.49 -6.93
N TRP A 9 -10.60 -0.97 -7.45
CA TRP A 9 -9.32 -1.65 -7.37
C TRP A 9 -8.88 -1.86 -5.92
N LEU A 10 -8.97 -0.83 -5.06
CA LEU A 10 -8.60 -0.96 -3.64
C LEU A 10 -9.42 -2.04 -2.92
N ARG A 11 -10.72 -2.17 -3.23
CA ARG A 11 -11.57 -3.25 -2.70
C ARG A 11 -11.15 -4.63 -3.19
N LEU A 12 -10.77 -4.75 -4.47
CA LEU A 12 -10.32 -6.01 -5.05
C LEU A 12 -9.02 -6.51 -4.42
N ARG A 13 -8.06 -5.61 -4.16
CA ARG A 13 -6.78 -5.96 -3.53
C ARG A 13 -6.85 -6.11 -2.02
N ASP A 14 -7.84 -5.53 -1.32
CA ASP A 14 -7.93 -5.56 0.15
C ASP A 14 -7.78 -6.97 0.78
N PRO A 15 -8.43 -8.03 0.27
CA PRO A 15 -8.22 -9.38 0.77
C PRO A 15 -6.85 -9.98 0.43
N LEU A 16 -6.22 -9.53 -0.66
CA LEU A 16 -4.86 -9.94 -1.05
C LEU A 16 -3.84 -9.27 -0.12
N ASP A 17 -3.99 -7.96 0.10
CA ASP A 17 -3.18 -7.17 1.03
C ASP A 17 -3.17 -7.80 2.43
N GLY A 18 -4.36 -8.08 2.96
CA GLY A 18 -4.49 -8.64 4.30
C GLY A 18 -3.87 -10.04 4.45
N ALA A 19 -3.92 -10.86 3.40
CA ALA A 19 -3.38 -12.22 3.42
C ALA A 19 -1.85 -12.27 3.26
N ALA A 20 -1.28 -11.29 2.54
CA ALA A 20 0.13 -11.30 2.19
C ALA A 20 1.04 -10.64 3.24
N ARG A 21 0.51 -9.68 4.00
CA ARG A 21 1.28 -8.96 5.02
C ARG A 21 1.97 -9.87 6.03
N VAL A 22 3.16 -9.46 6.44
CA VAL A 22 3.94 -10.16 7.47
C VAL A 22 3.29 -9.95 8.84
N ALA A 23 2.47 -10.91 9.29
CA ALA A 23 1.66 -10.77 10.51
C ALA A 23 2.47 -10.42 11.77
N THR A 24 3.68 -10.97 11.90
CA THR A 24 4.57 -10.71 13.05
C THR A 24 5.06 -9.26 13.12
N PHE A 25 5.14 -8.55 11.99
CA PHE A 25 5.51 -7.13 11.97
C PHE A 25 4.40 -6.26 12.56
N ALA A 26 3.13 -6.54 12.26
CA ALA A 26 2.00 -5.82 12.86
C ALA A 26 1.98 -5.98 14.39
N TRP A 27 2.23 -7.19 14.90
CA TRP A 27 2.31 -7.42 16.35
C TRP A 27 3.53 -6.75 16.99
N SER A 28 4.68 -6.78 16.31
CA SER A 28 5.91 -6.14 16.81
C SER A 28 5.77 -4.62 16.83
N PHE A 29 5.12 -4.06 15.81
CA PHE A 29 4.75 -2.65 15.75
C PHE A 29 3.81 -2.29 16.91
N GLY A 30 2.71 -3.04 17.13
CA GLY A 30 1.80 -2.83 18.25
C GLY A 30 2.48 -2.85 19.62
N ARG A 31 3.46 -3.75 19.83
CA ARG A 31 4.20 -3.88 21.11
C ARG A 31 5.07 -2.68 21.46
N VAL A 32 5.57 -1.94 20.48
CA VAL A 32 6.44 -0.78 20.71
C VAL A 32 5.68 0.53 20.83
N LEU A 33 4.40 0.54 20.49
CA LEU A 33 3.52 1.69 20.66
C LEU A 33 3.11 1.88 22.13
N PRO A 34 2.81 3.12 22.58
CA PRO A 34 2.21 3.37 23.89
C PRO A 34 0.78 2.80 23.99
N ALA A 35 0.16 2.91 25.16
CA ALA A 35 -1.17 2.34 25.44
C ALA A 35 -2.30 2.98 24.60
N GLU A 36 -2.17 4.27 24.30
CA GLU A 36 -3.14 5.05 23.51
C GLU A 36 -2.38 5.75 22.36
N PRO A 37 -1.98 5.02 21.31
CA PRO A 37 -1.11 5.57 20.28
C PRO A 37 -1.81 6.55 19.35
N MET A 38 -1.08 7.61 18.99
CA MET A 38 -1.37 8.48 17.86
C MET A 38 -0.61 8.01 16.62
N LEU A 39 -1.34 7.63 15.57
CA LEU A 39 -0.80 7.00 14.36
C LEU A 39 -1.08 7.86 13.14
N ILE A 40 -0.14 7.89 12.20
CA ILE A 40 -0.32 8.54 10.90
C ILE A 40 -0.14 7.52 9.78
N ASP A 41 -1.07 7.51 8.83
CA ASP A 41 -1.07 6.63 7.66
C ASP A 41 -0.83 7.44 6.39
N LEU A 42 0.28 7.21 5.71
CA LEU A 42 0.71 7.95 4.52
C LEU A 42 0.21 7.25 3.25
N GLY A 43 -0.47 7.98 2.38
CA GLY A 43 -1.10 7.39 1.19
C GLY A 43 -2.25 6.47 1.57
N ALA A 44 -3.07 6.91 2.53
CA ALA A 44 -4.05 6.07 3.20
C ALA A 44 -5.14 5.52 2.27
N GLY A 45 -5.35 6.14 1.11
CA GLY A 45 -6.42 5.79 0.18
C GLY A 45 -7.78 5.73 0.87
N THR A 46 -8.34 4.53 0.99
CA THR A 46 -9.62 4.28 1.67
C THR A 46 -9.50 3.73 3.10
N GLY A 47 -8.34 3.92 3.75
CA GLY A 47 -8.13 3.56 5.16
C GLY A 47 -7.89 2.06 5.39
N ASN A 48 -7.22 1.38 4.46
CA ASN A 48 -6.92 -0.05 4.59
C ASN A 48 -6.08 -0.36 5.85
N ASN A 49 -5.06 0.45 6.18
CA ASN A 49 -4.20 0.18 7.34
C ASN A 49 -4.98 0.15 8.66
N VAL A 50 -5.93 1.06 8.87
CA VAL A 50 -6.82 1.04 10.04
C VAL A 50 -7.52 -0.32 10.15
N ARG A 51 -8.15 -0.76 9.05
CA ARG A 51 -8.90 -2.01 8.99
C ARG A 51 -8.02 -3.26 9.17
N GLN A 52 -6.77 -3.21 8.69
CA GLN A 52 -5.83 -4.33 8.77
C GLN A 52 -5.09 -4.43 10.11
N LEU A 53 -4.88 -3.30 10.80
CA LEU A 53 -4.01 -3.22 11.97
C LEU A 53 -4.77 -3.08 13.28
N ALA A 54 -5.97 -2.51 13.31
CA ALA A 54 -6.68 -2.18 14.55
C ALA A 54 -6.66 -3.30 15.60
N LEU A 55 -7.00 -4.54 15.22
CA LEU A 55 -6.98 -5.69 16.13
C LEU A 55 -5.57 -6.21 16.44
N LYS A 56 -4.62 -6.03 15.53
CA LYS A 56 -3.24 -6.55 15.65
C LYS A 56 -2.36 -5.67 16.52
N LEU A 57 -2.73 -4.40 16.74
CA LEU A 57 -1.96 -3.50 17.60
C LEU A 57 -2.08 -3.86 19.09
N GLY A 58 -3.17 -4.52 19.51
CA GLY A 58 -3.40 -4.86 20.91
C GLY A 58 -3.55 -3.60 21.79
N ARG A 59 -4.27 -2.59 21.28
CA ARG A 59 -4.54 -1.31 21.94
C ARG A 59 -6.04 -1.04 21.95
N ALA A 60 -6.58 -0.81 23.15
CA ALA A 60 -7.99 -0.54 23.36
C ALA A 60 -8.40 0.84 22.85
N GLN A 61 -7.50 1.81 22.88
CA GLN A 61 -7.70 3.13 22.28
C GLN A 61 -6.67 3.38 21.20
N GLN A 62 -7.08 3.97 20.09
CA GLN A 62 -6.22 4.30 18.94
C GLN A 62 -6.69 5.61 18.31
N ASP A 63 -5.77 6.50 17.96
CA ASP A 63 -6.06 7.70 17.18
C ASP A 63 -5.29 7.65 15.86
N TRP A 64 -5.98 7.74 14.74
CA TRP A 64 -5.40 7.64 13.40
C TRP A 64 -5.62 8.92 12.61
N THR A 65 -4.55 9.45 12.02
CA THR A 65 -4.61 10.47 10.97
C THR A 65 -4.33 9.84 9.62
N LEU A 66 -5.33 9.83 8.74
CA LEU A 66 -5.20 9.36 7.36
C LEU A 66 -4.76 10.49 6.45
N ILE A 67 -3.61 10.32 5.79
CA ILE A 67 -3.08 11.27 4.81
C ILE A 67 -3.30 10.74 3.40
N GLU A 68 -4.07 11.47 2.61
CA GLU A 68 -4.30 11.14 1.20
C GLU A 68 -4.39 12.42 0.36
N LYS A 69 -3.72 12.45 -0.79
CA LYS A 69 -3.75 13.61 -1.68
C LYS A 69 -5.09 13.69 -2.42
N ASP A 70 -5.60 12.55 -2.89
CA ASP A 70 -6.86 12.51 -3.63
C ASP A 70 -8.06 12.62 -2.70
N ARG A 71 -8.66 13.81 -2.66
CA ARG A 71 -9.87 14.11 -1.88
C ARG A 71 -11.04 13.22 -2.25
N LYS A 72 -11.17 12.80 -3.51
CA LYS A 72 -12.27 11.94 -3.97
C LYS A 72 -12.09 10.52 -3.45
N LEU A 73 -10.86 10.03 -3.43
CA LEU A 73 -10.53 8.72 -2.86
C LEU A 73 -10.71 8.71 -1.34
N LEU A 74 -10.18 9.73 -0.66
CA LEU A 74 -10.29 9.88 0.79
C LEU A 74 -11.76 9.98 1.25
N ALA A 75 -12.62 10.64 0.48
CA ALA A 75 -14.05 10.73 0.76
C ALA A 75 -14.78 9.36 0.74
N LYS A 76 -14.17 8.31 0.17
CA LYS A 76 -14.73 6.94 0.19
C LYS A 76 -14.32 6.17 1.45
N ALA A 77 -13.27 6.59 2.18
CA ALA A 77 -12.77 5.89 3.36
C ALA A 77 -13.83 5.68 4.47
N PRO A 78 -14.70 6.66 4.81
CA PRO A 78 -15.73 6.43 5.82
C PRO A 78 -16.70 5.31 5.46
N GLY A 79 -17.06 5.20 4.17
CA GLY A 79 -17.91 4.11 3.68
C GLY A 79 -17.24 2.75 3.84
N GLU A 80 -15.96 2.61 3.47
CA GLU A 80 -15.22 1.36 3.66
C GLU A 80 -15.06 0.99 5.14
N MET A 81 -14.79 1.98 6.00
CA MET A 81 -14.70 1.78 7.44
C MET A 81 -16.04 1.42 8.07
N GLN A 82 -17.15 2.00 7.60
CA GLN A 82 -18.51 1.63 8.04
C GLN A 82 -18.80 0.17 7.72
N HIS A 83 -18.61 -0.25 6.46
CA HIS A 83 -18.84 -1.65 6.06
C HIS A 83 -17.95 -2.63 6.86
N TRP A 84 -16.70 -2.25 7.11
CA TRP A 84 -15.80 -3.06 7.93
C TRP A 84 -16.26 -3.13 9.39
N ALA A 85 -16.66 -2.01 9.99
CA ALA A 85 -17.19 -1.96 11.35
C ALA A 85 -18.44 -2.86 11.48
N GLU A 86 -19.42 -2.71 10.59
CA GLU A 86 -20.65 -3.51 10.58
C GLU A 86 -20.38 -5.01 10.47
N ARG A 87 -19.44 -5.41 9.60
CA ARG A 87 -19.04 -6.82 9.44
C ARG A 87 -18.41 -7.42 10.70
N ASN A 88 -17.86 -6.60 11.59
CA ASN A 88 -17.31 -7.02 12.87
C ASN A 88 -18.31 -6.79 14.04
N GLY A 89 -19.53 -6.33 13.76
CA GLY A 89 -20.52 -6.01 14.80
C GLY A 89 -20.21 -4.72 15.56
N TRP A 90 -19.45 -3.80 14.96
CA TRP A 90 -19.01 -2.54 15.58
C TRP A 90 -19.83 -1.36 15.08
N THR A 91 -19.74 -0.26 15.81
CA THR A 91 -20.43 0.99 15.45
C THR A 91 -19.42 1.99 14.91
N LEU A 92 -19.77 2.72 13.86
CA LEU A 92 -19.05 3.92 13.42
C LEU A 92 -19.98 5.15 13.56
N LYS A 93 -19.45 6.23 14.14
CA LYS A 93 -20.14 7.53 14.25
C LYS A 93 -19.23 8.66 13.80
N GLU A 94 -19.76 9.60 13.04
CA GLU A 94 -19.06 10.85 12.74
C GLU A 94 -19.29 11.87 13.87
N GLN A 95 -18.22 12.44 14.42
CA GLN A 95 -18.27 13.48 15.46
C GLN A 95 -17.12 14.48 15.28
N ARG A 96 -17.43 15.78 15.28
CA ARG A 96 -16.43 16.88 15.28
C ARG A 96 -15.28 16.70 14.26
N ARG A 97 -15.61 16.28 13.03
CA ARG A 97 -14.67 16.04 11.91
C ARG A 97 -13.78 14.79 12.03
N ALA A 98 -14.08 13.90 12.97
CA ALA A 98 -13.49 12.59 13.09
C ALA A 98 -14.55 11.49 12.98
N TYR A 99 -14.13 10.29 12.66
CA TYR A 99 -14.93 9.07 12.71
C TYR A 99 -14.51 8.25 13.92
N HIS A 100 -15.48 7.81 14.70
CA HIS A 100 -15.29 7.01 15.90
C HIS A 100 -15.85 5.62 15.66
N ILE A 101 -14.97 4.63 15.60
CA ILE A 101 -15.30 3.22 15.45
C ILE A 101 -15.15 2.58 16.82
N SER A 102 -16.18 1.90 17.33
CA SER A 102 -16.11 1.29 18.66
C SER A 102 -16.88 -0.01 18.80
N CYS A 103 -16.38 -0.84 19.70
CA CYS A 103 -17.05 -2.01 20.26
C CYS A 103 -16.90 -1.97 21.79
N GLU A 104 -17.20 -3.07 22.49
CA GLU A 104 -17.13 -3.15 23.96
C GLU A 104 -15.72 -2.83 24.49
N ASP A 105 -14.69 -3.39 23.85
CA ASP A 105 -13.31 -3.36 24.37
C ASP A 105 -12.35 -2.47 23.56
N MET A 106 -12.85 -1.79 22.52
CA MET A 106 -12.00 -0.98 21.64
C MET A 106 -12.70 0.27 21.10
N ALA A 107 -11.96 1.36 21.06
CA ALA A 107 -12.34 2.63 20.46
C ALA A 107 -11.22 3.13 19.53
N ILE A 108 -11.58 3.47 18.29
CA ILE A 108 -10.68 3.98 17.27
C ILE A 108 -11.23 5.32 16.82
N ARG A 109 -10.42 6.36 16.95
CA ARG A 109 -10.67 7.67 16.37
C ARG A 109 -9.91 7.78 15.05
N VAL A 110 -10.56 8.29 14.01
CA VAL A 110 -9.96 8.47 12.69
C VAL A 110 -10.24 9.88 12.20
N GLU A 111 -9.19 10.66 12.04
CA GLU A 111 -9.19 11.91 11.29
C GLU A 111 -8.67 11.69 9.87
N MET A 112 -9.19 12.48 8.94
CA MET A 112 -8.79 12.43 7.54
C MET A 112 -8.27 13.80 7.11
N ARG A 113 -7.06 13.84 6.58
CA ARG A 113 -6.42 15.07 6.11
C ARG A 113 -5.98 14.91 4.66
N SER A 114 -6.53 15.75 3.79
CA SER A 114 -6.02 15.83 2.43
C SER A 114 -4.71 16.59 2.40
N PHE A 115 -3.63 15.93 1.97
CA PHE A 115 -2.30 16.51 1.99
C PHE A 115 -1.40 15.89 0.91
N ASP A 116 -0.66 16.73 0.19
CA ASP A 116 0.27 16.30 -0.86
C ASP A 116 1.68 16.06 -0.28
N ILE A 117 1.94 14.83 0.14
CA ILE A 117 3.23 14.43 0.74
C ILE A 117 4.41 14.55 -0.23
N ALA A 118 4.20 14.76 -1.53
CA ALA A 118 5.28 14.98 -2.49
C ALA A 118 5.94 16.35 -2.36
N ARG A 119 5.26 17.33 -1.74
CA ARG A 119 5.71 18.73 -1.74
C ARG A 119 6.27 19.21 -0.42
N ASN A 120 5.73 18.76 0.71
CA ASN A 120 6.16 19.25 2.01
C ASN A 120 6.02 18.18 3.11
N LEU A 121 7.11 17.53 3.49
CA LEU A 121 7.10 16.51 4.55
C LEU A 121 7.05 17.12 5.96
N THR A 122 7.72 18.24 6.17
CA THR A 122 7.86 18.86 7.50
C THR A 122 6.53 19.37 8.05
N ASP A 123 5.64 19.85 7.17
CA ASP A 123 4.28 20.28 7.55
C ASP A 123 3.39 19.11 8.05
N LEU A 124 3.82 17.85 7.89
CA LEU A 124 3.07 16.72 8.44
C LEU A 124 3.11 16.69 9.97
N GLY A 125 4.15 17.25 10.59
CA GLY A 125 4.35 17.21 12.04
C GLY A 125 4.60 15.80 12.57
N LEU A 126 5.51 15.03 11.93
CA LEU A 126 5.72 13.62 12.24
C LEU A 126 6.12 13.35 13.70
N ASN A 127 6.70 14.33 14.38
CA ASN A 127 7.06 14.27 15.80
C ASN A 127 5.87 14.20 16.76
N GLN A 128 4.63 14.37 16.28
CA GLN A 128 3.41 14.29 17.08
C GLN A 128 2.82 12.87 17.12
N TYR A 129 3.37 11.93 16.35
CA TYR A 129 2.82 10.59 16.18
C TYR A 129 3.75 9.55 16.80
N ASP A 130 3.15 8.57 17.47
CA ASP A 130 3.82 7.44 18.10
C ASP A 130 4.18 6.34 17.10
N GLY A 131 3.65 6.40 15.87
CA GLY A 131 3.96 5.44 14.81
C GLY A 131 3.46 5.88 13.45
N ILE A 132 4.19 5.45 12.40
CA ILE A 132 3.90 5.81 11.02
C ILE A 132 3.68 4.55 10.21
N THR A 133 2.62 4.54 9.41
CA THR A 133 2.30 3.44 8.51
C THR A 133 2.13 3.90 7.07
N ALA A 134 2.33 2.98 6.14
CA ALA A 134 2.00 3.18 4.72
C ALA A 134 1.79 1.82 4.05
N ASN A 135 0.93 1.77 3.03
CA ASN A 135 0.64 0.56 2.26
C ASN A 135 0.74 0.83 0.77
N ALA A 136 1.64 0.12 0.07
CA ALA A 136 1.86 0.23 -1.37
C ALA A 136 2.04 1.69 -1.86
N LEU A 137 2.93 2.42 -1.18
CA LEU A 137 3.26 3.82 -1.45
C LEU A 137 4.63 3.98 -2.11
N PHE A 138 5.66 3.30 -1.59
CA PHE A 138 7.05 3.68 -1.84
C PHE A 138 7.56 3.35 -3.25
N ASP A 139 6.89 2.46 -3.98
CA ASP A 139 7.18 2.22 -5.40
C ASP A 139 6.78 3.40 -6.30
N LEU A 140 5.97 4.35 -5.78
CA LEU A 140 5.55 5.57 -6.48
C LEU A 140 6.46 6.78 -6.21
N VAL A 141 7.27 6.73 -5.15
CA VAL A 141 8.09 7.88 -4.73
C VAL A 141 9.47 7.84 -5.38
N SER A 142 10.14 8.98 -5.41
CA SER A 142 11.51 9.08 -5.93
C SER A 142 12.55 8.74 -4.88
N ALA A 143 13.77 8.40 -5.33
CA ALA A 143 14.91 8.18 -4.45
C ALA A 143 15.21 9.41 -3.56
N GLN A 144 15.13 10.61 -4.15
CA GLN A 144 15.34 11.86 -3.42
C GLN A 144 14.32 12.05 -2.30
N TRP A 145 13.04 11.75 -2.59
CA TRP A 145 11.99 11.86 -1.59
C TRP A 145 12.21 10.87 -0.43
N VAL A 146 12.63 9.63 -0.72
CA VAL A 146 12.96 8.63 0.33
C VAL A 146 14.08 9.10 1.24
N GLU A 147 15.13 9.71 0.68
CA GLU A 147 16.23 10.24 1.49
C GLU A 147 15.77 11.40 2.39
N SER A 148 15.00 12.35 1.84
CA SER A 148 14.43 13.45 2.64
C SER A 148 13.44 12.95 3.70
N PHE A 149 12.66 11.91 3.40
CA PHE A 149 11.76 11.28 4.36
C PHE A 149 12.53 10.61 5.50
N ALA A 150 13.63 9.91 5.21
CA ALA A 150 14.47 9.33 6.25
C ALA A 150 15.08 10.41 7.17
N ASP A 151 15.51 11.55 6.63
CA ASP A 151 16.04 12.66 7.42
C ASP A 151 14.95 13.29 8.31
N GLU A 152 13.74 13.48 7.78
CA GLU A 152 12.59 13.98 8.55
C GLU A 152 12.18 13.02 9.68
N LEU A 153 12.21 11.71 9.43
CA LEU A 153 11.97 10.69 10.47
C LEU A 153 12.98 10.76 11.61
N ALA A 154 14.25 11.01 11.29
CA ALA A 154 15.29 11.21 12.29
C ALA A 154 15.06 12.48 13.11
N ALA A 155 14.69 13.59 12.45
CA ALA A 155 14.32 14.84 13.12
C ALA A 155 13.08 14.70 14.01
N ALA A 156 12.14 13.83 13.62
CA ALA A 156 10.93 13.50 14.38
C ALA A 156 11.17 12.61 15.60
N GLY A 157 12.40 12.13 15.85
CA GLY A 157 12.73 11.33 17.02
C GLY A 157 12.59 9.82 16.82
N PHE A 158 12.64 9.34 15.57
CA PHE A 158 12.62 7.92 15.21
C PHE A 158 11.34 7.16 15.59
N PRO A 159 10.14 7.64 15.18
CA PRO A 159 8.91 6.89 15.43
C PRO A 159 9.00 5.49 14.79
N PRO A 160 8.45 4.44 15.43
CA PRO A 160 8.25 3.13 14.82
C PRO A 160 7.54 3.23 13.47
N LEU A 161 7.97 2.39 12.52
CA LEU A 161 7.50 2.39 11.14
C LEU A 161 6.97 1.01 10.75
N LEU A 162 5.81 0.97 10.09
CA LEU A 162 5.30 -0.23 9.44
C LEU A 162 4.87 0.08 8.01
N PHE A 163 5.70 -0.33 7.05
CA PHE A 163 5.51 -0.08 5.63
C PHE A 163 5.26 -1.39 4.92
N THR A 164 4.16 -1.50 4.19
CA THR A 164 3.69 -2.78 3.67
C THR A 164 3.48 -2.74 2.16
N LEU A 165 3.62 -3.91 1.54
CA LEU A 165 3.34 -4.18 0.13
C LEU A 165 4.10 -3.27 -0.85
N MET A 166 5.40 -3.13 -0.66
CA MET A 166 6.28 -2.53 -1.66
C MET A 166 6.63 -3.58 -2.70
N VAL A 167 6.21 -3.39 -3.94
CA VAL A 167 6.52 -4.30 -5.05
C VAL A 167 8.04 -4.44 -5.25
N ASP A 168 8.51 -5.66 -5.44
CA ASP A 168 9.96 -5.96 -5.58
C ASP A 168 10.36 -6.43 -6.99
N GLY A 169 9.42 -6.40 -7.94
CA GLY A 169 9.62 -6.73 -9.34
C GLY A 169 9.50 -8.21 -9.68
N ARG A 170 9.28 -9.09 -8.71
CA ARG A 170 8.92 -10.48 -9.00
C ARG A 170 7.45 -10.53 -9.45
N VAL A 171 7.21 -11.08 -10.63
CA VAL A 171 5.87 -11.44 -11.10
C VAL A 171 5.98 -12.82 -11.71
N ASP A 172 5.19 -13.77 -11.21
CA ASP A 172 5.24 -15.16 -11.64
C ASP A 172 3.85 -15.64 -12.03
N PHE A 173 3.74 -16.21 -13.23
CA PHE A 173 2.54 -16.89 -13.70
C PHE A 173 2.80 -18.39 -13.65
N SER A 174 1.91 -19.15 -12.99
CA SER A 174 2.13 -20.60 -12.83
C SER A 174 2.11 -21.36 -14.16
N THR A 175 1.46 -20.79 -15.19
CA THR A 175 1.47 -21.29 -16.56
C THR A 175 2.16 -20.27 -17.45
N PRO A 176 3.32 -20.58 -18.05
CA PRO A 176 4.09 -19.63 -18.87
C PRO A 176 3.37 -19.20 -20.16
N ASP A 177 3.59 -17.95 -20.58
CA ASP A 177 3.23 -17.43 -21.90
C ASP A 177 4.47 -16.80 -22.55
N PRO A 178 4.72 -17.01 -23.86
CA PRO A 178 5.91 -16.50 -24.54
C PRO A 178 6.06 -14.96 -24.48
N ASP A 179 4.98 -14.22 -24.25
CA ASP A 179 4.99 -12.76 -24.19
C ASP A 179 5.08 -12.18 -22.78
N ASP A 180 5.15 -13.00 -21.72
CA ASP A 180 5.25 -12.50 -20.34
C ASP A 180 6.45 -11.59 -20.13
N GLY A 181 7.64 -12.06 -20.49
CA GLY A 181 8.86 -11.28 -20.33
C GLY A 181 8.79 -9.97 -21.11
N PHE A 182 8.21 -10.00 -22.31
CA PHE A 182 8.00 -8.82 -23.13
C PHE A 182 7.11 -7.80 -22.40
N VAL A 183 5.92 -8.19 -21.95
CA VAL A 183 4.99 -7.26 -21.29
C VAL A 183 5.50 -6.78 -19.93
N LEU A 184 6.04 -7.69 -19.11
CA LEU A 184 6.54 -7.35 -17.77
C LEU A 184 7.73 -6.40 -17.81
N GLU A 185 8.62 -6.51 -18.79
CA GLU A 185 9.72 -5.55 -18.98
C GLU A 185 9.19 -4.13 -19.20
N ARG A 186 8.18 -3.95 -20.09
CA ARG A 186 7.56 -2.64 -20.32
C ARG A 186 6.81 -2.15 -19.09
N PHE A 187 6.10 -3.03 -18.40
CA PHE A 187 5.42 -2.69 -17.15
C PHE A 187 6.41 -2.18 -16.09
N HIS A 188 7.52 -2.88 -15.86
CA HIS A 188 8.54 -2.42 -14.91
C HIS A 188 9.18 -1.09 -15.34
N ALA A 189 9.44 -0.88 -16.64
CA ALA A 189 9.90 0.41 -17.14
C ALA A 189 8.86 1.52 -16.91
N HIS A 190 7.57 1.22 -17.08
CA HIS A 190 6.46 2.15 -16.81
C HIS A 190 6.39 2.56 -15.33
N MET A 191 6.75 1.66 -14.40
CA MET A 191 6.76 1.96 -12.96
C MET A 191 7.75 3.07 -12.63
N GLY A 192 8.89 3.15 -13.31
CA GLY A 192 9.90 4.19 -13.10
C GLY A 192 9.52 5.60 -13.58
N ARG A 193 8.37 5.76 -14.27
CA ARG A 193 7.89 7.09 -14.70
C ARG A 193 7.52 7.96 -13.51
N ASN A 194 7.51 9.27 -13.71
CA ASN A 194 7.15 10.22 -12.67
C ASN A 194 5.68 10.03 -12.21
N LYS A 195 5.49 9.76 -10.91
CA LYS A 195 4.17 9.60 -10.29
C LYS A 195 3.70 10.79 -9.46
N GLY A 196 4.44 11.89 -9.49
CA GLY A 196 4.20 13.12 -8.72
C GLY A 196 5.39 13.51 -7.83
N PHE A 197 6.33 12.59 -7.60
CA PHE A 197 7.50 12.75 -6.73
C PHE A 197 8.82 12.95 -7.49
N GLY A 198 8.78 12.98 -8.83
CA GLY A 198 9.93 12.73 -9.69
C GLY A 198 9.94 11.29 -10.22
N PRO A 199 10.99 10.86 -10.95
CA PRO A 199 11.13 9.47 -11.39
C PRO A 199 10.99 8.51 -10.21
N ALA A 200 10.06 7.57 -10.32
CA ALA A 200 9.71 6.69 -9.21
C ALA A 200 10.73 5.55 -9.07
N LEU A 201 10.89 5.06 -7.85
CA LEU A 201 11.76 3.92 -7.55
C LEU A 201 11.26 2.61 -8.17
N GLY A 202 9.94 2.46 -8.33
CA GLY A 202 9.34 1.22 -8.81
C GLY A 202 9.81 0.03 -7.97
N THR A 203 10.31 -1.00 -8.66
CA THR A 203 10.77 -2.25 -8.05
C THR A 203 12.03 -2.10 -7.18
N ALA A 204 12.74 -0.96 -7.25
CA ALA A 204 13.89 -0.68 -6.40
C ALA A 204 13.51 -0.12 -5.01
N ALA A 205 12.23 0.17 -4.77
CA ALA A 205 11.76 0.83 -3.56
C ALA A 205 12.12 0.10 -2.24
N PRO A 206 11.95 -1.24 -2.11
CA PRO A 206 12.30 -1.93 -0.87
C PRO A 206 13.77 -1.72 -0.47
N ALA A 207 14.68 -1.90 -1.42
CA ALA A 207 16.11 -1.78 -1.18
C ALA A 207 16.53 -0.34 -0.87
N ALA A 208 16.00 0.64 -1.61
CA ALA A 208 16.28 2.05 -1.39
C ALA A 208 15.80 2.53 -0.02
N LEU A 209 14.57 2.16 0.36
CA LEU A 209 13.99 2.55 1.65
C LEU A 209 14.75 1.92 2.82
N ALA A 210 15.04 0.61 2.76
CA ALA A 210 15.82 -0.07 3.79
C ALA A 210 17.20 0.58 3.99
N LYS A 211 17.87 0.97 2.89
CA LYS A 211 19.17 1.65 2.93
C LYS A 211 19.06 3.04 3.57
N ALA A 212 18.09 3.85 3.18
CA ALA A 212 17.89 5.19 3.71
C ALA A 212 17.53 5.18 5.21
N LEU A 213 16.66 4.24 5.63
CA LEU A 213 16.31 4.07 7.04
C LEU A 213 17.53 3.63 7.88
N ALA A 214 18.30 2.66 7.40
CA ALA A 214 19.51 2.21 8.08
C ALA A 214 20.56 3.34 8.18
N ARG A 215 20.69 4.17 7.14
CA ARG A 215 21.60 5.33 7.12
C ARG A 215 21.33 6.29 8.28
N VAL A 216 20.05 6.58 8.58
CA VAL A 216 19.69 7.50 9.66
C VAL A 216 19.65 6.84 11.04
N GLY A 217 19.81 5.51 11.12
CA GLY A 217 19.99 4.77 12.37
C GLY A 217 18.81 3.90 12.80
N TYR A 218 17.84 3.62 11.92
CA TYR A 218 16.81 2.62 12.21
C TYR A 218 17.38 1.19 12.15
N LYS A 219 16.90 0.33 13.05
CA LYS A 219 16.96 -1.12 12.85
C LYS A 219 15.83 -1.52 11.92
N VAL A 220 16.18 -2.06 10.75
CA VAL A 220 15.24 -2.43 9.69
C VAL A 220 15.08 -3.94 9.62
N GLU A 221 13.84 -4.41 9.70
CA GLU A 221 13.43 -5.79 9.45
C GLU A 221 12.62 -5.83 8.14
N GLN A 222 12.94 -6.80 7.28
CA GLN A 222 12.29 -7.00 5.98
C GLN A 222 11.65 -8.39 5.93
N GLY A 223 10.47 -8.51 5.32
CA GLY A 223 9.81 -9.80 5.14
C GLY A 223 8.98 -9.82 3.86
N ARG A 224 9.03 -10.96 3.15
CA ARG A 224 8.26 -11.17 1.92
C ARG A 224 6.77 -11.13 2.22
N SER A 225 6.03 -10.38 1.40
CA SER A 225 4.59 -10.20 1.49
C SER A 225 3.93 -10.42 0.13
N ASP A 226 4.29 -11.53 -0.50
CA ASP A 226 3.88 -11.84 -1.87
C ASP A 226 2.38 -12.06 -1.96
N TRP A 227 1.73 -11.43 -2.93
CA TRP A 227 0.38 -11.81 -3.30
C TRP A 227 0.39 -13.19 -3.94
N ALA A 228 -0.60 -14.01 -3.59
CA ALA A 228 -0.92 -15.25 -4.25
C ALA A 228 -2.37 -15.15 -4.77
N ILE A 229 -2.52 -15.11 -6.09
CA ILE A 229 -3.79 -14.86 -6.77
C ILE A 229 -4.16 -16.12 -7.54
N GLY A 230 -5.16 -16.84 -7.04
CA GLY A 230 -5.77 -17.99 -7.71
C GLY A 230 -7.21 -17.70 -8.13
N GLU A 231 -7.94 -18.76 -8.49
CA GLU A 231 -9.31 -18.72 -9.01
C GLU A 231 -10.29 -17.91 -8.14
N LYS A 232 -10.19 -18.02 -6.81
CA LYS A 232 -11.05 -17.31 -5.84
C LYS A 232 -10.86 -15.79 -5.85
N ARG A 233 -9.90 -15.28 -6.62
CA ARG A 233 -9.53 -13.88 -6.76
C ARG A 233 -9.49 -13.45 -8.23
N LEU A 234 -10.29 -14.11 -9.09
CA LEU A 234 -10.36 -13.85 -10.53
C LEU A 234 -10.53 -12.36 -10.88
N ALA A 235 -11.42 -11.64 -10.20
CA ALA A 235 -11.63 -10.22 -10.49
C ALA A 235 -10.35 -9.37 -10.27
N ALA A 236 -9.60 -9.63 -9.20
CA ALA A 236 -8.33 -8.96 -8.95
C ALA A 236 -7.25 -9.40 -9.97
N HIS A 237 -7.25 -10.68 -10.36
CA HIS A 237 -6.35 -11.20 -11.40
C HIS A 237 -6.58 -10.47 -12.73
N LEU A 238 -7.84 -10.40 -13.19
CA LEU A 238 -8.18 -9.73 -14.45
C LEU A 238 -7.85 -8.23 -14.42
N ALA A 239 -8.11 -7.55 -13.30
CA ALA A 239 -7.75 -6.14 -13.11
C ALA A 239 -6.22 -5.93 -13.21
N LEU A 240 -5.42 -6.82 -12.61
CA LEU A 240 -3.97 -6.74 -12.75
C LEU A 240 -3.51 -6.94 -14.18
N LEU A 241 -4.04 -7.93 -14.89
CA LEU A 241 -3.70 -8.14 -16.30
C LEU A 241 -4.01 -6.92 -17.16
N ASP A 242 -5.11 -6.22 -16.86
CA ASP A 242 -5.44 -4.94 -17.50
C ASP A 242 -4.42 -3.84 -17.20
N PHE A 243 -4.02 -3.68 -15.93
CA PHE A 243 -2.97 -2.71 -15.57
C PHE A 243 -1.64 -2.99 -16.27
N HIS A 244 -1.20 -4.25 -16.34
CA HIS A 244 0.03 -4.64 -17.02
C HIS A 244 -0.06 -4.34 -18.53
N ALA A 245 -1.14 -4.76 -19.19
CA ALA A 245 -1.34 -4.54 -20.62
C ALA A 245 -1.40 -3.04 -20.97
N LYS A 246 -2.15 -2.25 -20.19
CA LYS A 246 -2.26 -0.80 -20.38
C LYS A 246 -0.90 -0.12 -20.23
N ALA A 247 -0.21 -0.37 -19.12
CA ALA A 247 1.11 0.21 -18.87
C ALA A 247 2.13 -0.17 -19.94
N ALA A 248 2.13 -1.43 -20.38
CA ALA A 248 3.02 -1.88 -21.44
C ALA A 248 2.70 -1.19 -22.78
N THR A 249 1.41 -1.02 -23.10
CA THR A 249 0.96 -0.33 -24.32
C THR A 249 1.33 1.15 -24.31
N GLU A 250 1.25 1.82 -23.16
CA GLU A 250 1.71 3.21 -23.02
C GLU A 250 3.23 3.36 -23.24
N MET A 251 4.02 2.34 -22.90
CA MET A 251 5.46 2.34 -23.11
C MET A 251 5.86 2.00 -24.55
N GLU A 252 5.11 1.11 -25.21
CA GLU A 252 5.37 0.71 -26.59
C GLU A 252 4.06 0.64 -27.41
N PRO A 253 3.52 1.80 -27.84
CA PRO A 253 2.25 1.84 -28.57
C PRO A 253 2.26 1.04 -29.89
N THR A 254 3.42 0.90 -30.52
CA THR A 254 3.60 0.11 -31.75
C THR A 254 3.39 -1.40 -31.54
N ALA A 255 3.49 -1.88 -30.30
CA ALA A 255 3.28 -3.28 -29.93
C ALA A 255 1.87 -3.57 -29.39
N ALA A 256 0.93 -2.62 -29.50
CA ALA A 256 -0.42 -2.72 -28.92
C ALA A 256 -1.14 -4.04 -29.27
N THR A 257 -1.05 -4.49 -30.53
CA THR A 257 -1.67 -5.76 -30.95
C THR A 257 -1.08 -6.97 -30.20
N ARG A 258 0.25 -7.07 -30.11
CA ARG A 258 0.92 -8.15 -29.38
C ARG A 258 0.54 -8.17 -27.90
N ILE A 259 0.47 -6.99 -27.28
CA ILE A 259 0.11 -6.84 -25.86
C ILE A 259 -1.36 -7.23 -25.64
N ALA A 260 -2.26 -6.84 -26.54
CA ALA A 260 -3.67 -7.23 -26.48
C ALA A 260 -3.85 -8.75 -26.65
N ASP A 261 -3.10 -9.38 -27.55
CA ASP A 261 -3.12 -10.83 -27.72
C ASP A 261 -2.62 -11.56 -26.46
N TRP A 262 -1.53 -11.07 -25.85
CA TRP A 262 -1.06 -11.56 -24.54
C TRP A 262 -2.13 -11.42 -23.47
N GLN A 263 -2.77 -10.25 -23.37
CA GLN A 263 -3.81 -9.98 -22.38
C GLN A 263 -4.99 -10.97 -22.56
N GLN A 264 -5.45 -11.20 -23.79
CA GLN A 264 -6.53 -12.14 -24.07
C GLN A 264 -6.20 -13.57 -23.65
N ARG A 265 -5.00 -14.07 -24.00
CA ARG A 265 -4.54 -15.41 -23.59
C ARG A 265 -4.46 -15.53 -22.07
N ARG A 266 -3.88 -14.54 -21.40
CA ARG A 266 -3.76 -14.50 -19.94
C ARG A 266 -5.12 -14.47 -19.24
N GLN A 267 -6.06 -13.67 -19.74
CA GLN A 267 -7.40 -13.62 -19.19
C GLN A 267 -8.17 -14.94 -19.40
N ALA A 268 -7.99 -15.61 -20.54
CA ALA A 268 -8.56 -16.93 -20.77
C ALA A 268 -8.00 -17.96 -19.76
N MET A 269 -6.67 -18.03 -19.61
CA MET A 269 -6.02 -18.92 -18.64
C MET A 269 -6.47 -18.65 -17.20
N ALA A 270 -6.67 -17.39 -16.82
CA ALA A 270 -7.17 -17.02 -15.50
C ALA A 270 -8.63 -17.46 -15.30
N ARG A 271 -9.51 -17.27 -16.30
CA ARG A 271 -10.92 -17.67 -16.26
C ARG A 271 -11.10 -19.19 -16.21
N ASP A 272 -10.24 -19.92 -16.92
CA ASP A 272 -10.25 -21.38 -16.95
C ASP A 272 -9.59 -22.01 -15.69
N GLY A 273 -9.03 -21.18 -14.80
CA GLY A 273 -8.39 -21.62 -13.56
C GLY A 273 -7.02 -22.29 -13.74
N ILE A 274 -6.49 -22.28 -14.97
CA ILE A 274 -5.25 -22.98 -15.32
C ILE A 274 -3.98 -22.13 -15.07
N SER A 275 -4.12 -20.87 -14.67
CA SER A 275 -2.98 -20.04 -14.26
C SER A 275 -3.28 -19.25 -13.00
N GLY A 276 -2.42 -19.40 -11.99
CA GLY A 276 -2.27 -18.47 -10.88
C GLY A 276 -1.28 -17.35 -11.23
N LEU A 277 -1.30 -16.31 -10.39
CA LEU A 277 -0.39 -15.17 -10.45
C LEU A 277 0.17 -14.92 -9.05
N SER A 278 1.50 -14.80 -8.94
CA SER A 278 2.16 -14.26 -7.76
C SER A 278 2.80 -12.91 -8.08
N VAL A 279 2.62 -11.94 -7.19
CA VAL A 279 3.26 -10.62 -7.27
C VAL A 279 4.08 -10.42 -6.01
N GLY A 280 5.39 -10.28 -6.19
CA GLY A 280 6.34 -10.15 -5.12
C GLY A 280 6.26 -8.77 -4.46
N HIS A 281 6.18 -8.79 -3.13
CA HIS A 281 6.27 -7.58 -2.33
C HIS A 281 7.16 -7.78 -1.12
N MET A 282 7.56 -6.66 -0.53
CA MET A 282 8.30 -6.59 0.72
C MET A 282 7.54 -5.71 1.70
N ASP A 283 7.45 -6.18 2.94
CA ASP A 283 7.09 -5.37 4.10
C ASP A 283 8.37 -4.97 4.85
N ILE A 284 8.37 -3.77 5.42
CA ILE A 284 9.39 -3.25 6.32
C ILE A 284 8.76 -2.91 7.66
N PHE A 285 9.34 -3.45 8.72
CA PHE A 285 9.17 -2.93 10.08
C PHE A 285 10.49 -2.30 10.51
N ALA A 286 10.44 -1.07 11.01
CA ALA A 286 11.62 -0.38 11.48
C ALA A 286 11.38 0.36 12.79
N ARG A 287 12.37 0.34 13.66
CA ARG A 287 12.36 1.03 14.96
C ARG A 287 13.77 1.32 15.42
N ARG A 288 13.92 2.14 16.45
CA ARG A 288 15.17 2.31 17.16
C ARG A 288 15.23 1.44 18.42
#